data_AF-A0A8J5VMY6-F1
#
_entry.id   AF-A0A8J5VMY6-F1
#
_cell.length_a   1.000
_cell.length_b   1.000
_cell.length_c   1.000
_cell.angle_alpha   90.00
_cell.angle_beta   90.00
_cell.angle_gamma   90.00
#
_symmetry.space_group_name_H-M   'P 1'
#
loop_
_entity.id
_entity.type
_entity.pdbx_description
1 polymer ?
#
loop_
_entity_poly.entity_id
_entity_poly.type
_entity_poly.pdbx_seq_one_letter_code
_entity_poly.pdbx_strand_id
1 'polypeptide(L)'
;MFVRVHETINELVRSNLVTIVNKESTIIPLSGHAGKFSIITFEEYISIALDASRTVGIYPEIKDPVFINKHVKWDGGKKFEDIFVDTLLKYGYKGQYMSENWLKQPLFIQSFAPTSLVHASKLTDSPKIFLTDDFSVRTQDTNQSYWEITSDDYLAYISNYVVGLGPWKDTVVPVVKNYLMAPTDLVARAHAHNLQVHPYTYRNENQFLHFNFHQDPYAEYDFWINNMGVDGLFTDFTGALHRYQELVSPHPKDETANSLLVKIAQMISAYEGH
;
A
#
# COMPACT_ATOMS: atom_id res chain seq x y z
N MET A 1 3.17 -10.57 -17.75
CA MET A 1 2.29 -11.61 -18.29
C MET A 1 2.83 -12.98 -17.94
N PHE A 2 2.56 -13.41 -16.71
CA PHE A 2 2.27 -14.77 -16.35
C PHE A 2 0.91 -14.81 -15.67
N VAL A 3 0.02 -15.63 -16.23
CA VAL A 3 -1.33 -15.86 -15.75
C VAL A 3 -1.31 -17.03 -14.78
N ARG A 4 -1.82 -16.83 -13.56
CA ARG A 4 -2.64 -17.83 -12.88
C ARG A 4 -4.00 -17.21 -12.65
N VAL A 5 -5.02 -17.83 -13.22
CA VAL A 5 -6.39 -17.32 -13.35
C VAL A 5 -7.08 -17.31 -11.98
N HIS A 6 -7.05 -16.16 -11.31
CA HIS A 6 -8.24 -15.54 -10.76
C HIS A 6 -8.09 -14.03 -11.00
N GLU A 7 -8.78 -13.59 -12.05
CA GLU A 7 -9.02 -12.22 -12.51
C GLU A 7 -7.80 -11.29 -12.69
N THR A 8 -7.43 -11.17 -13.96
CA THR A 8 -6.63 -10.14 -14.61
C THR A 8 -6.91 -8.72 -14.07
N ILE A 9 -5.97 -8.19 -13.27
CA ILE A 9 -5.71 -6.74 -13.00
C ILE A 9 -4.43 -6.56 -12.11
N ASN A 10 -3.98 -7.61 -11.41
CA ASN A 10 -2.87 -7.52 -10.43
C ASN A 10 -1.43 -7.41 -10.97
N GLU A 11 -1.16 -7.63 -12.27
CA GLU A 11 0.22 -7.57 -12.79
C GLU A 11 0.74 -6.13 -12.97
N LEU A 12 -0.12 -5.17 -13.31
CA LEU A 12 0.30 -3.76 -13.48
C LEU A 12 0.59 -3.06 -12.14
N VAL A 13 -0.07 -3.54 -11.07
CA VAL A 13 0.12 -3.08 -9.69
C VAL A 13 1.51 -3.48 -9.18
N ARG A 14 1.91 -4.73 -9.43
CA ARG A 14 3.14 -5.31 -8.88
C ARG A 14 4.42 -4.77 -9.54
N SER A 15 4.36 -4.35 -10.81
CA SER A 15 5.55 -3.84 -11.52
C SER A 15 5.80 -2.34 -11.35
N ASN A 16 4.80 -1.55 -10.92
CA ASN A 16 4.87 -0.08 -10.92
C ASN A 16 4.76 0.58 -9.56
N LEU A 17 4.36 -0.13 -8.50
CA LEU A 17 4.38 0.37 -7.12
C LEU A 17 5.78 0.23 -6.51
N VAL A 18 6.69 1.13 -6.93
CA VAL A 18 7.79 1.51 -6.04
C VAL A 18 7.22 2.57 -5.11
N THR A 19 6.82 2.14 -3.92
CA THR A 19 6.34 3.04 -2.88
C THR A 19 7.49 3.93 -2.42
N ILE A 20 7.41 5.24 -2.64
CA ILE A 20 8.19 6.21 -1.88
C ILE A 20 7.44 6.41 -0.55
N VAL A 21 7.77 5.60 0.45
CA VAL A 21 7.32 5.85 1.82
C VAL A 21 8.23 6.94 2.38
N ASN A 22 7.72 8.17 2.51
CA ASN A 22 8.33 9.09 3.46
C ASN A 22 7.55 9.00 4.77
N LYS A 23 7.95 8.07 5.65
CA LYS A 23 7.46 8.04 7.02
C LYS A 23 8.23 9.11 7.80
N GLU A 24 7.84 10.37 7.70
CA GLU A 24 8.27 11.35 8.70
C GLU A 24 7.41 11.20 9.96
N SER A 25 7.78 10.25 10.81
CA SER A 25 7.66 10.39 12.26
C SER A 25 8.71 9.48 12.89
N THR A 26 9.84 10.07 13.27
CA THR A 26 11.12 9.47 13.72
C THR A 26 12.07 9.09 12.57
N ILE A 27 12.75 10.10 12.01
CA ILE A 27 14.16 9.88 11.67
C ILE A 27 14.84 9.56 13.00
N ILE A 28 15.00 8.27 13.33
CA ILE A 28 16.18 7.88 14.10
C ILE A 28 17.32 8.31 13.18
N PRO A 29 18.14 9.29 13.55
CA PRO A 29 19.30 9.59 12.72
C PRO A 29 20.03 8.28 12.53
N LEU A 30 20.24 7.84 11.28
CA LEU A 30 21.43 7.04 11.01
C LEU A 30 22.55 7.86 11.64
N SER A 31 23.09 7.35 12.75
CA SER A 31 24.06 8.04 13.59
C SER A 31 25.19 8.53 12.68
N GLY A 32 25.16 9.82 12.31
CA GLY A 32 26.05 10.44 11.33
C GLY A 32 25.44 11.37 10.26
N HIS A 33 24.10 11.46 10.13
CA HIS A 33 23.47 12.25 9.04
C HIS A 33 22.37 13.25 9.46
N ALA A 34 22.10 13.44 10.76
CA ALA A 34 21.20 14.49 11.21
C ALA A 34 21.66 15.87 10.69
N GLY A 35 20.82 16.55 9.90
CA GLY A 35 21.10 17.88 9.35
C GLY A 35 21.73 17.94 7.96
N LYS A 36 21.90 16.81 7.25
CA LYS A 36 22.50 16.78 5.90
C LYS A 36 21.51 16.85 4.73
N PHE A 37 20.22 16.62 4.98
CA PHE A 37 19.18 16.61 3.94
C PHE A 37 18.05 17.57 4.32
N SER A 38 17.60 18.37 3.35
CA SER A 38 16.47 19.29 3.52
C SER A 38 15.14 18.53 3.54
N ILE A 39 14.23 18.93 4.41
CA ILE A 39 12.83 18.50 4.36
C ILE A 39 12.22 19.09 3.08
N ILE A 40 11.66 18.23 2.22
CA ILE A 40 10.98 18.65 1.00
C ILE A 40 9.50 18.94 1.28
N THR A 41 8.93 19.86 0.52
CA THR A 41 7.49 20.13 0.52
C THR A 41 6.71 19.01 -0.16
N PHE A 42 5.39 18.97 0.08
CA PHE A 42 4.53 17.99 -0.58
C PHE A 42 4.49 18.17 -2.10
N GLU A 43 4.58 19.41 -2.58
CA GLU A 43 4.64 19.72 -4.02
C GLU A 43 5.95 19.24 -4.66
N GLU A 44 7.08 19.39 -3.97
CA GLU A 44 8.37 18.85 -4.42
C GLU A 44 8.35 17.31 -4.46
N TYR A 45 7.76 16.67 -3.44
CA TYR A 45 7.54 15.21 -3.45
C TYR A 45 6.72 14.75 -4.66
N ILE A 46 5.62 15.44 -4.96
CA ILE A 46 4.80 15.16 -6.14
C ILE A 46 5.61 15.36 -7.42
N SER A 47 6.37 16.45 -7.51
CA SER A 47 7.17 16.78 -8.70
C SER A 47 8.22 15.72 -9.00
N ILE A 48 8.89 15.20 -7.96
CA ILE A 48 9.85 14.09 -8.09
C ILE A 48 9.21 12.85 -8.73
N ALA A 49 7.96 12.52 -8.35
CA ALA A 49 7.25 11.38 -8.94
C ALA A 49 6.85 11.64 -10.41
N LEU A 50 6.45 12.87 -10.74
CA LEU A 50 6.07 13.26 -12.10
C LEU A 50 7.26 13.34 -13.06
N ASP A 51 8.44 13.71 -12.56
CA ASP A 51 9.67 13.83 -13.36
C ASP A 51 10.35 12.48 -13.64
N ALA A 52 9.82 11.38 -13.07
CA ALA A 52 10.36 10.05 -13.32
C ALA A 52 10.18 9.62 -14.78
N SER A 53 11.19 8.91 -15.31
CA SER A 53 11.18 8.38 -16.70
C SER A 53 10.13 7.29 -16.97
N ARG A 54 9.42 6.86 -15.93
CA ARG A 54 8.32 5.89 -15.97
C ARG A 54 7.21 6.36 -15.04
N THR A 55 6.01 5.85 -15.22
CA THR A 55 4.93 6.06 -14.25
C THR A 55 5.34 5.51 -12.88
N VAL A 56 5.34 6.39 -11.88
CA VAL A 56 5.55 6.08 -10.47
C VAL A 56 4.29 6.46 -9.71
N GLY A 57 3.70 5.50 -9.02
CA GLY A 57 2.58 5.78 -8.12
C GLY A 57 3.06 6.42 -6.82
N ILE A 58 2.24 7.29 -6.23
CA ILE A 58 2.50 7.89 -4.92
C ILE A 58 1.55 7.36 -3.84
N TYR A 59 2.03 7.32 -2.60
CA TYR A 59 1.27 6.81 -1.46
C TYR A 59 1.33 7.76 -0.23
N PRO A 60 0.90 9.03 -0.36
CA PRO A 60 1.05 10.01 0.71
C PRO A 60 0.10 9.74 1.90
N GLU A 61 0.61 9.98 3.11
CA GLU A 61 -0.13 9.87 4.38
C GLU A 61 -0.61 11.25 4.86
N ILE A 62 -1.90 11.36 5.22
CA ILE A 62 -2.41 12.50 5.99
C ILE A 62 -2.06 12.25 7.46
N LYS A 63 -0.98 12.90 7.91
CA LYS A 63 -0.44 12.73 9.26
C LYS A 63 -1.14 13.63 10.28
N ASP A 64 -1.58 13.02 11.38
CA ASP A 64 -2.15 13.66 12.54
C ASP A 64 -3.17 14.80 12.24
N PRO A 65 -4.20 14.57 11.41
CA PRO A 65 -5.14 15.60 10.98
C PRO A 65 -5.86 16.30 12.13
N VAL A 66 -6.10 15.62 13.26
CA VAL A 66 -6.68 16.25 14.46
C VAL A 66 -5.75 17.32 15.02
N PHE A 67 -4.45 17.01 15.15
CA PHE A 67 -3.46 17.95 15.62
C PHE A 67 -3.30 19.11 14.63
N ILE A 68 -3.18 18.83 13.34
CA ILE A 68 -2.99 19.86 12.33
C ILE A 68 -4.20 20.78 12.26
N ASN A 69 -5.43 20.26 12.18
CA ASN A 69 -6.66 21.06 12.13
C ASN A 69 -6.88 21.90 13.40
N LYS A 70 -6.32 21.47 14.54
CA LYS A 70 -6.35 22.25 15.78
C LYS A 70 -5.41 23.47 15.70
N HIS A 71 -4.19 23.28 15.19
CA HIS A 71 -3.11 24.29 15.28
C HIS A 71 -2.93 25.14 14.03
N VAL A 72 -3.32 24.64 12.86
CA VAL A 72 -3.24 25.36 11.59
C VAL A 72 -4.64 25.78 11.18
N LYS A 73 -4.78 27.04 10.76
CA LYS A 73 -6.03 27.60 10.24
C LYS A 73 -5.81 28.03 8.80
N TRP A 74 -6.69 27.56 7.93
CA TRP A 74 -6.69 27.92 6.52
C TRP A 74 -7.88 28.80 6.19
N ASP A 75 -7.71 29.59 5.15
CA ASP A 75 -8.74 30.48 4.65
C ASP A 75 -10.01 29.71 4.26
N GLY A 76 -11.16 30.36 4.45
CA GLY A 76 -12.46 29.77 4.14
C GLY A 76 -12.87 28.62 5.08
N GLY A 77 -12.15 28.40 6.19
CA GLY A 77 -12.45 27.32 7.12
C GLY A 77 -12.05 25.93 6.62
N LYS A 78 -11.13 25.89 5.64
CA LYS A 78 -10.55 24.64 5.13
C LYS A 78 -9.82 23.89 6.24
N LYS A 79 -9.83 22.57 6.11
CA LYS A 79 -9.11 21.59 6.90
C LYS A 79 -7.86 21.12 6.16
N PHE A 80 -7.03 20.37 6.88
CA PHE A 80 -5.82 19.76 6.35
C PHE A 80 -6.11 18.86 5.15
N GLU A 81 -7.19 18.09 5.23
CA GLU A 81 -7.67 17.22 4.15
C GLU A 81 -8.00 18.00 2.88
N ASP A 82 -8.60 19.18 3.01
CA ASP A 82 -8.95 20.03 1.87
C ASP A 82 -7.68 20.49 1.15
N ILE A 83 -6.69 20.97 1.91
CA ILE A 83 -5.41 21.44 1.36
C ILE A 83 -4.61 20.29 0.73
N PHE A 84 -4.60 19.13 1.38
CA PHE A 84 -3.92 17.93 0.90
C PHE A 84 -4.53 17.45 -0.43
N VAL A 85 -5.85 17.32 -0.51
CA VAL A 85 -6.53 16.87 -1.74
C VAL A 85 -6.48 17.93 -2.83
N ASP A 86 -6.65 19.22 -2.52
CA ASP A 86 -6.51 20.31 -3.49
C ASP A 86 -5.11 20.30 -4.14
N THR A 87 -4.08 20.02 -3.35
CA THR A 87 -2.70 19.89 -3.86
C THR A 87 -2.60 18.71 -4.83
N LEU A 88 -3.12 17.53 -4.49
CA LEU A 88 -3.12 16.38 -5.39
C LEU A 88 -3.86 16.66 -6.71
N LEU A 89 -5.04 17.28 -6.63
CA LEU A 89 -5.85 17.66 -7.78
C LEU A 89 -5.15 18.70 -8.67
N LYS A 90 -4.44 19.68 -8.07
CA LYS A 90 -3.63 20.67 -8.79
C LYS A 90 -2.58 20.01 -9.69
N TYR A 91 -2.00 18.89 -9.25
CA TYR A 91 -1.01 18.11 -10.03
C TYR A 91 -1.63 16.96 -10.84
N GLY A 92 -2.96 16.94 -11.00
CA GLY A 92 -3.64 16.02 -11.91
C GLY A 92 -3.96 14.64 -11.35
N TYR A 93 -3.64 14.34 -10.09
CA TYR A 93 -4.01 13.07 -9.46
C TYR A 93 -5.52 12.97 -9.27
N LYS A 94 -6.15 11.97 -9.88
CA LYS A 94 -7.60 11.72 -9.84
C LYS A 94 -7.93 10.32 -10.33
N GLY A 95 -9.18 9.92 -10.12
CA GLY A 95 -9.74 8.70 -10.68
C GLY A 95 -9.81 7.60 -9.64
N GLN A 96 -10.91 6.86 -9.69
CA GLN A 96 -11.12 5.63 -8.94
C GLN A 96 -10.00 4.62 -9.18
N TYR A 97 -9.77 3.75 -8.21
CA TYR A 97 -8.85 2.62 -8.34
C TYR A 97 -9.07 1.87 -9.66
N MET A 98 -8.00 1.59 -10.39
CA MET A 98 -8.02 0.90 -11.69
C MET A 98 -8.74 1.62 -12.85
N SER A 99 -9.22 2.84 -12.65
CA SER A 99 -9.68 3.67 -13.76
C SER A 99 -8.52 4.07 -14.69
N GLU A 100 -8.82 4.40 -15.94
CA GLU A 100 -7.81 4.86 -16.91
C GLU A 100 -7.02 6.08 -16.39
N ASN A 101 -7.70 7.00 -15.70
CA ASN A 101 -7.05 8.17 -15.09
C ASN A 101 -6.08 7.76 -13.99
N TRP A 102 -6.49 6.83 -13.11
CA TRP A 102 -5.64 6.35 -12.04
C TRP A 102 -4.43 5.59 -12.57
N LEU A 103 -4.59 4.76 -13.61
CA LEU A 103 -3.49 4.01 -14.22
C LEU A 103 -2.41 4.91 -14.84
N LYS A 104 -2.78 6.11 -15.32
CA LYS A 104 -1.82 7.10 -15.84
C LYS A 104 -0.99 7.74 -14.74
N GLN A 105 -1.58 7.93 -13.56
CA GLN A 105 -0.95 8.63 -12.45
C GLN A 105 -1.41 8.05 -11.10
N PRO A 106 -0.90 6.85 -10.71
CA PRO A 106 -1.44 6.11 -9.57
C PRO A 106 -1.23 6.84 -8.25
N LEU A 107 -2.27 6.84 -7.42
CA LEU A 107 -2.29 7.46 -6.09
C LEU A 107 -3.03 6.57 -5.12
N PHE A 108 -2.52 6.42 -3.89
CA PHE A 108 -3.30 6.00 -2.73
C PHE A 108 -3.15 7.03 -1.60
N ILE A 109 -4.26 7.48 -1.03
CA ILE A 109 -4.24 8.37 0.15
C ILE A 109 -4.38 7.52 1.41
N GLN A 110 -3.51 7.68 2.41
CA GLN A 110 -3.61 6.91 3.65
C GLN A 110 -3.71 7.76 4.90
N SER A 111 -4.34 7.22 5.94
CA SER A 111 -4.36 7.85 7.27
C SER A 111 -4.78 6.85 8.35
N PHE A 112 -4.31 7.10 9.58
CA PHE A 112 -4.80 6.46 10.81
C PHE A 112 -6.12 7.07 11.32
N ALA A 113 -6.56 8.19 10.74
CA ALA A 113 -7.81 8.87 11.11
C ALA A 113 -8.94 8.49 10.13
N PRO A 114 -9.86 7.57 10.48
CA PRO A 114 -10.96 7.19 9.61
C PRO A 114 -11.84 8.37 9.17
N THR A 115 -12.09 9.35 10.04
CA THR A 115 -12.91 10.54 9.67
C THR A 115 -12.22 11.42 8.65
N SER A 116 -10.87 11.42 8.63
CA SER A 116 -10.06 12.11 7.62
C SER A 116 -10.26 11.48 6.24
N LEU A 117 -10.26 10.15 6.16
CA LEU A 117 -10.52 9.40 4.92
C LEU A 117 -11.97 9.57 4.42
N VAL A 118 -12.93 9.56 5.34
CA VAL A 118 -14.35 9.85 5.02
C VAL A 118 -14.50 11.28 4.50
N HIS A 119 -13.79 12.26 5.07
CA HIS A 119 -13.79 13.63 4.56
C HIS A 119 -13.15 13.73 3.18
N ALA A 120 -11.96 13.14 2.99
CA ALA A 120 -11.27 13.11 1.70
C ALA A 120 -12.11 12.44 0.59
N SER A 121 -12.97 11.47 0.95
CA SER A 121 -13.88 10.81 0.00
C SER A 121 -14.95 11.74 -0.59
N LYS A 122 -15.21 12.89 0.05
CA LYS A 122 -16.09 13.93 -0.48
C LYS A 122 -15.39 14.84 -1.50
N LEU A 123 -14.06 14.83 -1.50
CA LEU A 123 -13.22 15.75 -2.28
C LEU A 123 -12.63 15.08 -3.53
N THR A 124 -12.35 13.78 -3.48
CA THR A 124 -11.76 13.02 -4.59
C THR A 124 -12.23 11.57 -4.59
N ASP A 125 -12.30 10.97 -5.79
CA ASP A 125 -12.56 9.56 -6.02
C ASP A 125 -11.30 8.67 -5.95
N SER A 126 -10.12 9.28 -5.80
CA SER A 126 -8.84 8.56 -5.66
C SER A 126 -8.87 7.55 -4.51
N PRO A 127 -8.24 6.37 -4.64
CA PRO A 127 -8.36 5.34 -3.64
C PRO A 127 -7.70 5.72 -2.32
N LYS A 128 -8.30 5.23 -1.24
CA LYS A 128 -7.86 5.49 0.14
C LYS A 128 -7.57 4.20 0.87
N ILE A 129 -6.65 4.26 1.82
CA ILE A 129 -6.19 3.13 2.60
C ILE A 129 -6.26 3.47 4.08
N PHE A 130 -7.02 2.68 4.83
CA PHE A 130 -7.18 2.88 6.26
C PHE A 130 -6.04 2.21 7.02
N LEU A 131 -5.23 3.02 7.71
CA LEU A 131 -4.12 2.50 8.51
C LEU A 131 -4.61 2.07 9.89
N THR A 132 -4.18 0.88 10.31
CA THR A 132 -4.37 0.39 11.68
C THR A 132 -3.03 0.13 12.33
N ASP A 133 -2.97 0.31 13.65
CA ASP A 133 -1.77 0.18 14.46
C ASP A 133 -1.91 -1.01 15.43
N ASP A 134 -1.01 -1.13 16.40
CA ASP A 134 -1.03 -2.15 17.45
C ASP A 134 -2.40 -2.27 18.15
N PHE A 135 -2.69 -3.46 18.68
CA PHE A 135 -3.94 -3.79 19.35
C PHE A 135 -4.34 -2.82 20.48
N SER A 136 -3.35 -2.17 21.11
CA SER A 136 -3.56 -1.22 22.21
C SER A 136 -3.77 0.23 21.77
N VAL A 137 -3.49 0.54 20.50
CA VAL A 137 -3.56 1.91 19.97
C VAL A 137 -4.99 2.21 19.52
N ARG A 138 -5.50 3.38 19.92
CA ARG A 138 -6.83 3.87 19.54
C ARG A 138 -6.71 4.87 18.39
N THR A 139 -7.75 4.96 17.57
CA THR A 139 -7.82 5.99 16.51
C THR A 139 -7.77 7.39 17.12
N GLN A 140 -6.99 8.26 16.50
CA GLN A 140 -6.72 9.61 17.02
C GLN A 140 -7.91 10.59 16.96
N ASP A 141 -8.88 10.33 16.10
CA ASP A 141 -10.02 11.20 15.81
C ASP A 141 -11.35 10.68 16.38
N THR A 142 -11.53 9.36 16.47
CA THR A 142 -12.74 8.73 16.99
C THR A 142 -12.55 8.01 18.32
N ASN A 143 -11.30 7.85 18.79
CA ASN A 143 -10.95 7.13 20.00
C ASN A 143 -11.52 5.68 20.04
N GLN A 144 -11.61 5.04 18.88
CA GLN A 144 -12.05 3.64 18.74
C GLN A 144 -10.86 2.71 18.93
N SER A 145 -11.11 1.56 19.56
CA SER A 145 -10.13 0.49 19.73
C SER A 145 -9.87 -0.25 18.42
N TYR A 146 -8.74 -0.97 18.36
CA TYR A 146 -8.42 -1.86 17.26
C TYR A 146 -9.56 -2.85 16.92
N TRP A 147 -10.18 -3.45 17.95
CA TRP A 147 -11.25 -4.43 17.76
C TRP A 147 -12.54 -3.82 17.21
N GLU A 148 -12.83 -2.57 17.54
CA GLU A 148 -13.97 -1.85 16.96
C GLU A 148 -13.72 -1.57 15.48
N ILE A 149 -12.54 -1.01 15.13
CA ILE A 149 -12.23 -0.59 13.76
C ILE A 149 -11.90 -1.75 12.81
N THR A 150 -11.71 -2.96 13.35
CA THR A 150 -11.52 -4.19 12.58
C THR A 150 -12.69 -5.17 12.72
N SER A 151 -13.78 -4.79 13.39
CA SER A 151 -15.01 -5.60 13.43
C SER A 151 -15.64 -5.71 12.04
N ASP A 152 -16.43 -6.77 11.81
CA ASP A 152 -17.07 -6.99 10.50
C ASP A 152 -18.00 -5.82 10.10
N ASP A 153 -18.82 -5.33 11.03
CA ASP A 153 -19.68 -4.17 10.82
C ASP A 153 -18.88 -2.92 10.45
N TYR A 154 -17.72 -2.71 11.07
CA TYR A 154 -16.86 -1.57 10.74
C TYR A 154 -16.19 -1.73 9.38
N LEU A 155 -15.75 -2.94 9.02
CA LEU A 155 -15.20 -3.21 7.69
C LEU A 155 -16.26 -2.97 6.60
N ALA A 156 -17.50 -3.42 6.82
CA ALA A 156 -18.63 -3.14 5.95
C ALA A 156 -18.87 -1.63 5.80
N TYR A 157 -18.82 -0.87 6.90
CA TYR A 157 -18.96 0.58 6.89
C TYR A 157 -17.82 1.26 6.13
N ILE A 158 -16.56 0.99 6.49
CA ILE A 158 -15.41 1.73 5.97
C ILE A 158 -15.12 1.41 4.50
N SER A 159 -15.51 0.22 4.02
CA SER A 159 -15.39 -0.17 2.60
C SER A 159 -16.10 0.77 1.62
N ASN A 160 -17.08 1.55 2.09
CA ASN A 160 -17.70 2.59 1.28
C ASN A 160 -16.78 3.79 0.97
N TYR A 161 -15.65 3.91 1.68
CA TYR A 161 -14.77 5.07 1.64
C TYR A 161 -13.31 4.71 1.31
N VAL A 162 -12.90 3.46 1.52
CA VAL A 162 -11.53 3.00 1.33
C VAL A 162 -11.51 1.77 0.45
N VAL A 163 -10.40 1.56 -0.27
CA VAL A 163 -10.22 0.36 -1.11
C VAL A 163 -9.37 -0.70 -0.41
N GLY A 164 -8.82 -0.39 0.76
CA GLY A 164 -8.00 -1.33 1.51
C GLY A 164 -7.59 -0.84 2.89
N LEU A 165 -6.93 -1.76 3.60
CA LEU A 165 -6.34 -1.57 4.91
C LEU A 165 -4.82 -1.58 4.79
N GLY A 166 -4.14 -0.77 5.59
CA GLY A 166 -2.71 -0.88 5.82
C GLY A 166 -2.44 -1.17 7.29
N PRO A 167 -2.47 -2.45 7.72
CA PRO A 167 -2.23 -2.80 9.11
C PRO A 167 -0.73 -2.89 9.44
N TRP A 168 -0.39 -2.75 10.72
CA TRP A 168 0.90 -3.24 11.19
C TRP A 168 0.97 -4.77 10.99
N LYS A 169 2.05 -5.28 10.40
CA LYS A 169 2.13 -6.71 10.03
C LYS A 169 1.94 -7.65 11.22
N ASP A 170 2.41 -7.27 12.40
CA ASP A 170 2.30 -8.12 13.60
C ASP A 170 0.88 -8.11 14.20
N THR A 171 -0.05 -7.27 13.75
CA THR A 171 -1.49 -7.42 14.11
C THR A 171 -2.22 -8.38 13.16
N VAL A 172 -1.65 -8.65 11.98
CA VAL A 172 -2.16 -9.66 11.05
C VAL A 172 -1.64 -11.05 11.45
N VAL A 173 -0.34 -11.17 11.72
CA VAL A 173 0.28 -12.40 12.25
C VAL A 173 1.01 -12.05 13.56
N PRO A 174 0.36 -12.26 14.71
CA PRO A 174 0.93 -11.93 16.02
C PRO A 174 2.24 -12.65 16.30
N VAL A 175 3.06 -12.04 17.17
CA VAL A 175 4.38 -12.56 17.52
C VAL A 175 4.58 -12.70 19.02
N VAL A 176 5.22 -13.78 19.44
CA VAL A 176 5.64 -14.00 20.83
C VAL A 176 7.10 -14.40 20.84
N LYS A 177 7.92 -13.65 21.58
CA LYS A 177 9.39 -13.84 21.63
C LYS A 177 10.03 -13.89 20.23
N ASN A 178 9.55 -13.04 19.32
CA ASN A 178 9.97 -12.94 17.92
C ASN A 178 9.70 -14.18 17.05
N TYR A 179 8.80 -15.07 17.49
CA TYR A 179 8.25 -16.14 16.67
C TYR A 179 6.81 -15.81 16.27
N LEU A 180 6.49 -16.09 15.01
CA LEU A 180 5.13 -15.99 14.49
C LEU A 180 4.20 -16.95 15.24
N MET A 181 3.02 -16.44 15.57
CA MET A 181 1.89 -17.19 16.11
C MET A 181 0.91 -17.56 15.00
N ALA A 182 -0.24 -18.13 15.38
CA ALA A 182 -1.34 -18.34 14.45
C ALA A 182 -1.80 -17.00 13.84
N PRO A 183 -1.94 -16.90 12.52
CA PRO A 183 -2.49 -15.72 11.87
C PRO A 183 -3.91 -15.39 12.35
N THR A 184 -4.25 -14.11 12.34
CA THR A 184 -5.64 -13.66 12.46
C THR A 184 -6.41 -13.90 11.16
N ASP A 185 -7.73 -13.73 11.20
CA ASP A 185 -8.59 -13.78 10.01
C ASP A 185 -8.73 -12.42 9.29
N LEU A 186 -7.96 -11.39 9.69
CA LEU A 186 -8.16 -10.02 9.21
C LEU A 186 -8.04 -9.91 7.68
N VAL A 187 -7.09 -10.62 7.07
CA VAL A 187 -6.93 -10.62 5.60
C VAL A 187 -8.17 -11.19 4.92
N ALA A 188 -8.63 -12.36 5.36
CA ALA A 188 -9.80 -13.02 4.80
C ALA A 188 -11.07 -12.15 4.98
N ARG A 189 -11.25 -11.53 6.15
CA ARG A 189 -12.40 -10.63 6.39
C ARG A 189 -12.30 -9.36 5.56
N ALA A 190 -11.12 -8.76 5.41
CA ALA A 190 -10.93 -7.60 4.53
C ALA A 190 -11.30 -7.94 3.08
N HIS A 191 -10.80 -9.07 2.55
CA HIS A 191 -11.14 -9.53 1.21
C HIS A 191 -12.64 -9.82 1.03
N ALA A 192 -13.32 -10.35 2.06
CA ALA A 192 -14.77 -10.55 2.03
C ALA A 192 -15.57 -9.23 1.88
N HIS A 193 -14.98 -8.10 2.25
CA HIS A 193 -15.52 -6.74 2.05
C HIS A 193 -14.90 -6.02 0.83
N ASN A 194 -14.22 -6.75 -0.07
CA ASN A 194 -13.49 -6.21 -1.23
C ASN A 194 -12.41 -5.18 -0.87
N LEU A 195 -11.81 -5.30 0.31
CA LEU A 195 -10.72 -4.45 0.77
C LEU A 195 -9.38 -5.14 0.53
N GLN A 196 -8.45 -4.43 -0.12
CA GLN A 196 -7.05 -4.84 -0.22
C GLN A 196 -6.37 -4.79 1.15
N VAL A 197 -5.28 -5.53 1.33
CA VAL A 197 -4.46 -5.47 2.55
C VAL A 197 -3.00 -5.22 2.20
N HIS A 198 -2.46 -4.08 2.67
CA HIS A 198 -1.09 -3.62 2.44
C HIS A 198 -0.32 -3.44 3.77
N PRO A 199 0.19 -4.51 4.41
CA PRO A 199 0.80 -4.37 5.73
C PRO A 199 2.11 -3.59 5.72
N TYR A 200 2.44 -2.98 6.86
CA TYR A 200 3.70 -2.29 7.09
C TYR A 200 4.39 -2.77 8.38
N THR A 201 5.70 -2.60 8.60
CA THR A 201 6.75 -2.27 7.63
C THR A 201 7.77 -3.41 7.63
N TYR A 202 8.14 -3.87 6.45
CA TYR A 202 9.11 -4.93 6.25
C TYR A 202 10.51 -4.36 6.20
N ARG A 203 11.40 -4.88 7.05
CA ARG A 203 12.76 -4.40 7.26
C ARG A 203 13.71 -5.57 7.30
N ASN A 204 14.78 -5.51 6.50
CA ASN A 204 15.66 -6.65 6.27
C ASN A 204 16.70 -6.82 7.38
N GLU A 205 16.87 -5.83 8.25
CA GLU A 205 17.81 -5.93 9.35
C GLU A 205 17.35 -7.01 10.34
N ASN A 206 18.29 -7.81 10.83
CA ASN A 206 18.04 -8.97 11.69
C ASN A 206 17.19 -8.68 12.94
N GLN A 207 17.20 -7.45 13.45
CA GLN A 207 16.39 -7.05 14.61
C GLN A 207 14.89 -6.92 14.30
N PHE A 208 14.51 -6.78 13.03
CA PHE A 208 13.12 -6.61 12.58
C PHE A 208 12.55 -7.86 11.89
N LEU A 209 13.40 -8.81 11.52
CA LEU A 209 13.00 -10.10 10.97
C LEU A 209 12.63 -11.09 12.10
N HIS A 210 11.46 -11.72 11.95
CA HIS A 210 11.06 -12.80 12.87
C HIS A 210 11.92 -14.05 12.66
N PHE A 211 12.15 -14.80 13.74
CA PHE A 211 13.08 -15.95 13.71
C PHE A 211 12.63 -17.07 12.77
N ASN A 212 11.34 -17.16 12.46
CA ASN A 212 10.77 -18.08 11.47
C ASN A 212 11.39 -17.93 10.08
N PHE A 213 11.92 -16.74 9.75
CA PHE A 213 12.50 -16.47 8.44
C PHE A 213 14.00 -16.70 8.38
N HIS A 214 14.65 -17.11 9.46
CA HIS A 214 16.08 -17.47 9.47
C HIS A 214 17.01 -16.38 8.88
N GLN A 215 16.70 -15.10 9.14
CA GLN A 215 17.42 -13.93 8.58
C GLN A 215 17.33 -13.81 7.05
N ASP A 216 16.34 -14.45 6.43
CA ASP A 216 16.05 -14.36 5.00
C ASP A 216 14.83 -13.47 4.74
N PRO A 217 15.00 -12.24 4.24
CA PRO A 217 13.88 -11.37 3.89
C PRO A 217 13.05 -11.91 2.72
N TYR A 218 13.60 -12.78 1.86
CA TYR A 218 12.82 -13.39 0.77
C TYR A 218 11.84 -14.43 1.28
N ALA A 219 12.21 -15.17 2.33
CA ALA A 219 11.28 -16.04 3.04
C ALA A 219 10.14 -15.24 3.70
N GLU A 220 10.43 -14.04 4.22
CA GLU A 220 9.38 -13.14 4.72
C GLU A 220 8.45 -12.67 3.59
N TYR A 221 9.00 -12.18 2.47
CA TYR A 221 8.17 -11.75 1.34
C TYR A 221 7.30 -12.87 0.77
N ASP A 222 7.85 -14.08 0.62
CA ASP A 222 7.09 -15.26 0.17
C ASP A 222 5.95 -15.59 1.11
N PHE A 223 6.23 -15.67 2.42
CA PHE A 223 5.20 -15.94 3.41
C PHE A 223 4.05 -14.93 3.35
N TRP A 224 4.34 -13.63 3.25
CA TRP A 224 3.29 -12.63 3.26
C TRP A 224 2.53 -12.55 1.94
N ILE A 225 3.21 -12.60 0.80
CA ILE A 225 2.58 -12.48 -0.52
C ILE A 225 1.83 -13.76 -0.89
N ASN A 226 2.45 -14.93 -0.70
CA ASN A 226 1.92 -16.18 -1.22
C ASN A 226 1.13 -16.99 -0.17
N ASN A 227 1.53 -16.95 1.10
CA ASN A 227 0.84 -17.72 2.14
C ASN A 227 -0.26 -16.91 2.82
N MET A 228 0.02 -15.66 3.20
CA MET A 228 -0.97 -14.76 3.78
C MET A 228 -1.86 -14.10 2.73
N GLY A 229 -1.42 -14.04 1.47
CA GLY A 229 -2.22 -13.51 0.37
C GLY A 229 -2.43 -12.00 0.42
N VAL A 230 -1.48 -11.24 0.97
CA VAL A 230 -1.59 -9.77 1.00
C VAL A 230 -1.43 -9.18 -0.40
N ASP A 231 -2.13 -8.08 -0.68
CA ASP A 231 -2.21 -7.47 -2.02
C ASP A 231 -1.00 -6.59 -2.35
N GLY A 232 -0.31 -6.15 -1.31
CA GLY A 232 0.87 -5.29 -1.36
C GLY A 232 1.54 -5.22 0.00
N LEU A 233 2.69 -4.57 0.08
CA LEU A 233 3.40 -4.38 1.34
C LEU A 233 4.25 -3.11 1.33
N PHE A 234 4.54 -2.58 2.52
CA PHE A 234 5.45 -1.46 2.72
C PHE A 234 6.80 -1.93 3.23
N THR A 235 7.88 -1.70 2.47
CA THR A 235 9.23 -2.08 2.88
C THR A 235 10.21 -0.91 2.78
N ASP A 236 11.15 -0.86 3.71
CA ASP A 236 12.29 0.06 3.65
C ASP A 236 13.37 -0.42 2.63
N PHE A 237 13.20 -1.64 2.08
CA PHE A 237 14.17 -2.31 1.20
C PHE A 237 13.56 -2.64 -0.18
N THR A 238 13.05 -1.62 -0.88
CA THR A 238 12.37 -1.78 -2.19
C THR A 238 13.19 -2.56 -3.23
N GLY A 239 14.51 -2.36 -3.26
CA GLY A 239 15.40 -3.11 -4.16
C GLY A 239 15.49 -4.61 -3.84
N ALA A 240 15.33 -5.00 -2.56
CA ALA A 240 15.30 -6.41 -2.18
C ALA A 240 13.99 -7.07 -2.62
N LEU A 241 12.85 -6.41 -2.37
CA LEU A 241 11.54 -6.87 -2.83
C LEU A 241 11.49 -7.00 -4.36
N HIS A 242 12.02 -6.01 -5.09
CA HIS A 242 12.07 -6.06 -6.55
C HIS A 242 12.84 -7.28 -7.06
N ARG A 243 14.03 -7.56 -6.50
CA ARG A 243 14.81 -8.77 -6.86
C ARG A 243 14.06 -10.05 -6.51
N TYR A 244 13.39 -10.11 -5.36
CA TYR A 244 12.54 -11.25 -5.02
C TYR A 244 11.47 -11.47 -6.10
N GLN A 245 10.78 -10.41 -6.52
CA GLN A 245 9.77 -10.47 -7.59
C GLN A 245 10.38 -10.96 -8.93
N GLU A 246 11.56 -10.47 -9.31
CA GLU A 246 12.27 -10.96 -10.50
C GLU A 246 12.62 -12.45 -10.43
N LEU A 247 13.01 -12.94 -9.24
CA LEU A 247 13.38 -14.34 -9.01
C LEU A 247 12.18 -15.29 -9.07
N VAL A 248 11.05 -14.90 -8.47
CA VAL A 248 9.84 -15.75 -8.42
C VAL A 248 8.92 -15.57 -9.62
N SER A 249 9.14 -14.53 -10.42
CA SER A 249 8.42 -14.25 -11.67
C SER A 249 9.40 -13.88 -12.78
N PRO A 250 10.29 -14.81 -13.20
CA PRO A 250 11.27 -14.55 -14.22
C PRO A 250 10.54 -14.20 -15.52
N HIS A 251 10.61 -12.94 -15.93
CA HIS A 251 10.14 -12.53 -17.25
C HIS A 251 10.92 -13.35 -18.28
N PRO A 252 10.25 -14.00 -19.25
CA PRO A 252 10.96 -14.49 -20.41
C PRO A 252 11.52 -13.25 -21.09
N LYS A 253 12.85 -13.10 -21.10
CA LYS A 253 13.52 -11.91 -21.63
C LYS A 253 13.20 -11.62 -23.11
N ASP A 254 12.49 -12.53 -23.80
CA ASP A 254 12.25 -12.49 -25.25
C ASP A 254 10.82 -12.89 -25.70
N GLU A 255 9.81 -12.89 -24.82
CA GLU A 255 8.43 -13.13 -25.29
C GLU A 255 7.75 -11.86 -25.80
N THR A 256 7.86 -11.65 -27.11
CA THR A 256 7.06 -10.65 -27.83
C THR A 256 5.56 -10.99 -27.75
N ALA A 257 4.67 -10.01 -27.90
CA ALA A 257 3.22 -10.27 -28.02
C ALA A 257 2.90 -11.33 -29.09
N ASN A 258 3.73 -11.42 -30.14
CA ASN A 258 3.63 -12.45 -31.16
C ASN A 258 3.89 -13.87 -30.65
N SER A 259 4.86 -14.09 -29.75
CA SER A 259 5.12 -15.43 -29.22
C SER A 259 3.99 -15.91 -28.30
N LEU A 260 3.36 -14.98 -27.57
CA LEU A 260 2.17 -15.27 -26.77
C LEU A 260 0.97 -15.62 -27.64
N LEU A 261 0.73 -14.88 -28.73
CA LEU A 261 -0.32 -15.19 -29.71
C LEU A 261 -0.09 -16.56 -30.38
N VAL A 262 1.15 -16.88 -30.72
CA VAL A 262 1.50 -18.20 -31.28
C VAL A 262 1.24 -19.32 -30.28
N LYS A 263 1.60 -19.15 -29.00
CA LYS A 263 1.30 -20.14 -27.95
C LYS A 263 -0.21 -20.33 -27.75
N ILE A 264 -0.97 -19.25 -27.72
CA ILE A 264 -2.44 -19.30 -27.61
C ILE A 264 -3.03 -20.04 -28.81
N ALA A 265 -2.59 -19.72 -30.04
CA ALA A 265 -3.05 -20.41 -31.25
C ALA A 265 -2.72 -21.90 -31.24
N GLN A 266 -1.54 -22.29 -30.75
CA GLN A 266 -1.16 -23.70 -30.59
C GLN A 266 -2.02 -24.44 -29.56
N MET A 267 -2.35 -23.79 -28.44
CA MET A 267 -3.24 -24.36 -27.43
C MET A 267 -4.67 -24.52 -27.94
N ILE A 268 -5.18 -23.56 -28.70
CA ILE A 268 -6.51 -23.64 -29.33
C ILE A 268 -6.54 -24.77 -30.38
N SER A 269 -5.52 -24.85 -31.25
CA SER A 269 -5.45 -25.89 -32.29
C SER A 269 -5.32 -27.30 -31.70
N ALA A 270 -4.65 -27.46 -30.56
CA ALA A 270 -4.60 -28.74 -29.83
C ALA A 270 -5.96 -29.14 -29.23
N TYR A 271 -6.84 -28.18 -28.98
CA TYR A 271 -8.18 -28.40 -28.44
C TYR A 271 -9.23 -28.65 -29.53
N GLU A 272 -9.06 -28.06 -30.72
CA GLU A 272 -9.93 -28.27 -31.89
C GLU A 272 -9.61 -29.54 -32.68
N GLY A 273 -8.49 -30.21 -32.37
CA GLY A 273 -8.07 -31.48 -32.98
C GLY A 273 -8.67 -32.75 -32.35
N HIS A 274 -9.69 -32.63 -31.51
CA HIS A 274 -10.41 -33.73 -30.85
C HIS A 274 -11.89 -33.78 -31.25
#